data_AF-A0A443J5U3-F1
#
_entry.id   AF-A0A443J5U3-F1
#
_cell.length_a   1.000
_cell.length_b   1.000
_cell.length_c   1.000
_cell.angle_alpha   90.00
_cell.angle_beta   90.00
_cell.angle_gamma   90.00
#
_symmetry.space_group_name_H-M   'P 1'
#
loop_
_entity.id
_entity.type
_entity.pdbx_description
1 polymer ?
#
loop_
_entity_poly.entity_id
_entity_poly.type
_entity_poly.pdbx_seq_one_letter_code
_entity_poly.pdbx_strand_id
1 'polypeptide(L)'
;MGTSKRYASAVDRRMDTRILERIAAEAGPLQSLSSAELRLDVEPVTIDPRPKPAKAWVRFGATPALVDAEVCRWTADACAIRFRVGETEMKAWVWASAVTPASPGRR
;
A
#
# COMPACT_ATOMS: atom_id res chain seq x y z
N MET A 1 -18.94 -26.46 -16.20
CA MET A 1 -18.71 -26.05 -14.79
C MET A 1 -17.46 -25.19 -14.72
N GLY A 2 -17.61 -23.86 -14.70
CA GLY A 2 -16.48 -22.92 -14.79
C GLY A 2 -16.73 -21.70 -13.91
N THR A 3 -16.79 -21.90 -12.60
CA THR A 3 -17.20 -20.86 -11.62
C THR A 3 -16.14 -20.56 -10.55
N SER A 4 -14.99 -21.24 -10.54
CA SER A 4 -14.10 -21.21 -9.36
C SER A 4 -13.09 -20.05 -9.33
N LYS A 5 -12.48 -19.64 -10.46
CA LYS A 5 -11.33 -18.69 -10.43
C LYS A 5 -11.71 -17.22 -10.15
N ARG A 6 -12.86 -16.77 -10.68
CA ARG A 6 -13.38 -15.40 -10.41
C ARG A 6 -14.02 -15.30 -9.03
N TYR A 7 -14.61 -16.39 -8.53
CA TYR A 7 -15.19 -16.42 -7.19
C TYR A 7 -14.09 -16.45 -6.12
N ALA A 8 -13.05 -17.28 -6.28
CA ALA A 8 -11.90 -17.32 -5.38
C ALA A 8 -11.21 -15.95 -5.24
N SER A 9 -10.87 -15.30 -6.35
CA SER A 9 -10.25 -13.96 -6.31
C SER A 9 -11.15 -12.85 -5.75
N ALA A 10 -12.47 -13.02 -5.76
CA ALA A 10 -13.41 -12.08 -5.15
C ALA A 10 -13.62 -12.35 -3.65
N VAL A 11 -13.54 -13.62 -3.23
CA VAL A 11 -13.60 -14.04 -1.82
C VAL A 11 -12.30 -13.70 -1.11
N ASP A 12 -11.14 -14.00 -1.72
CA ASP A 12 -9.82 -13.65 -1.19
C ASP A 12 -9.71 -12.15 -0.94
N ARG A 13 -10.06 -11.31 -1.93
CA ARG A 13 -10.05 -9.84 -1.78
C ARG A 13 -10.97 -9.34 -0.66
N ARG A 14 -12.15 -9.98 -0.47
CA ARG A 14 -13.09 -9.60 0.60
C ARG A 14 -12.59 -10.03 1.98
N MET A 15 -11.95 -11.20 2.07
CA MET A 15 -11.31 -11.65 3.31
C MET A 15 -10.13 -10.75 3.66
N ASP A 16 -9.26 -10.43 2.69
CA ASP A 16 -8.14 -9.51 2.86
C ASP A 16 -8.60 -8.14 3.35
N THR A 17 -9.70 -7.61 2.80
CA THR A 17 -10.26 -6.32 3.21
C THR A 17 -10.71 -6.32 4.67
N ARG A 18 -11.48 -7.34 5.09
CA ARG A 18 -11.96 -7.44 6.49
C ARG A 18 -10.83 -7.65 7.48
N ILE A 19 -9.80 -8.42 7.11
CA ILE A 19 -8.60 -8.61 7.93
C ILE A 19 -7.87 -7.27 8.09
N LEU A 20 -7.70 -6.53 6.99
CA LEU A 20 -7.04 -5.23 7.01
C LEU A 20 -7.82 -4.18 7.82
N GLU A 21 -9.14 -4.14 7.71
CA GLU A 21 -10.02 -3.29 8.53
C GLU A 21 -9.84 -3.58 10.02
N ARG A 22 -9.83 -4.86 10.40
CA ARG A 22 -9.62 -5.27 11.78
C ARG A 22 -8.23 -4.87 12.28
N ILE A 23 -7.19 -5.10 11.49
CA ILE A 23 -5.81 -4.70 11.84
C ILE A 23 -5.75 -3.18 12.04
N ALA A 24 -6.34 -2.39 11.13
CA ALA A 24 -6.33 -0.94 11.26
C ALA A 24 -7.10 -0.43 12.49
N ALA A 25 -8.15 -1.13 12.92
CA ALA A 25 -8.92 -0.79 14.10
C ALA A 25 -8.23 -1.20 15.42
N GLU A 26 -7.56 -2.36 15.45
CA GLU A 26 -7.06 -2.98 16.68
C GLU A 26 -5.55 -2.78 16.91
N ALA A 27 -4.73 -2.72 15.85
CA ALA A 27 -3.27 -2.77 15.97
C ALA A 27 -2.60 -1.40 16.21
N GLY A 28 -3.35 -0.31 16.11
CA GLY A 28 -2.87 1.06 16.30
C GLY A 28 -2.74 1.85 14.99
N PRO A 29 -2.22 3.09 15.06
CA PRO A 29 -2.20 3.97 13.90
C PRO A 29 -1.27 3.46 12.80
N LEU A 30 -1.59 3.81 11.56
CA LEU A 30 -0.72 3.60 10.41
C LEU A 30 0.60 4.33 10.61
N GLN A 31 1.69 3.59 10.48
CA GLN A 31 3.04 4.15 10.51
C GLN A 31 3.46 4.62 9.12
N SER A 32 4.05 5.80 9.08
CA SER A 32 4.64 6.41 7.88
C SER A 32 6.06 6.84 8.22
N LEU A 33 6.96 6.77 7.24
CA LEU A 33 8.25 7.42 7.37
C LEU A 33 8.05 8.92 7.64
N SER A 34 8.84 9.44 8.57
CA SER A 34 8.90 10.83 8.95
C SER A 34 9.65 11.67 7.92
N SER A 35 9.46 12.99 7.95
CA SER A 35 10.20 13.91 7.07
C SER A 35 11.72 13.79 7.23
N ALA A 36 12.20 13.51 8.45
CA ALA A 36 13.63 13.34 8.73
C ALA A 36 14.20 12.06 8.11
N GLU A 37 13.46 10.95 8.16
CA GLU A 37 13.84 9.69 7.47
C GLU A 37 13.83 9.86 5.95
N LEU A 38 12.86 10.62 5.43
CA LEU A 38 12.73 10.90 4.00
C LEU A 38 13.74 11.93 3.47
N ARG A 39 14.34 12.74 4.36
CA ARG A 39 15.25 13.83 4.01
C ARG A 39 14.67 14.78 2.96
N LEU A 40 13.37 15.09 3.06
CA LEU A 40 12.64 15.89 2.06
C LEU A 40 13.15 17.33 1.92
N ASP A 41 13.95 17.79 2.88
CA ASP A 41 14.64 19.07 2.88
C ASP A 41 15.86 19.10 1.94
N VAL A 42 16.41 17.94 1.59
CA VAL A 42 17.61 17.82 0.74
C VAL A 42 17.41 16.91 -0.48
N GLU A 43 16.47 15.97 -0.43
CA GLU A 43 16.25 14.99 -1.49
C GLU A 43 15.09 15.42 -2.41
N PRO A 44 15.29 15.42 -3.74
CA PRO A 44 14.20 15.70 -4.67
C PRO A 44 13.07 14.66 -4.58
N VAL A 45 11.84 15.16 -4.54
CA VAL A 45 10.64 14.33 -4.65
C VAL A 45 10.16 14.34 -6.09
N THR A 46 10.04 13.16 -6.67
CA THR A 46 9.39 13.00 -7.97
C THR A 46 7.90 12.74 -7.78
N ILE A 47 7.06 13.47 -8.51
CA ILE A 47 5.60 13.31 -8.52
C ILE A 47 5.20 12.79 -9.89
N ASP A 48 4.59 11.60 -9.92
CA ASP A 48 4.03 11.05 -11.16
C ASP A 48 2.55 11.47 -11.27
N PRO A 49 2.13 12.14 -12.35
CA PRO A 49 0.72 12.47 -12.55
C PRO A 49 -0.16 11.23 -12.70
N ARG A 50 0.43 10.05 -12.94
CA ARG A 50 -0.27 8.77 -13.05
C ARG A 50 0.20 7.81 -11.96
N PRO A 51 -0.52 7.70 -10.84
CA PRO A 51 -0.20 6.76 -9.79
C PRO A 51 -0.07 5.34 -10.34
N LYS A 52 0.97 4.61 -9.91
CA LYS A 52 1.28 3.26 -10.41
C LYS A 52 0.79 2.20 -9.41
N PRO A 53 0.07 1.16 -9.85
CA PRO A 53 -0.38 0.10 -8.95
C PRO A 53 0.82 -0.70 -8.43
N ALA A 54 0.79 -1.02 -7.15
CA ALA A 54 1.82 -1.76 -6.44
C ALA A 54 1.23 -2.57 -5.29
N LYS A 55 2.01 -3.53 -4.78
CA LYS A 55 1.83 -4.08 -3.44
C LYS A 55 2.82 -3.43 -2.51
N ALA A 56 2.41 -3.05 -1.31
CA ALA A 56 3.28 -2.41 -0.34
C ALA A 56 3.11 -3.03 1.05
N TRP A 57 4.22 -3.25 1.75
CA TRP A 57 4.20 -3.58 3.16
C TRP A 57 4.00 -2.30 3.98
N VAL A 58 2.98 -2.31 4.84
CA VAL A 58 2.67 -1.24 5.81
C VAL A 58 2.65 -1.80 7.22
N ARG A 59 2.66 -0.92 8.22
CA ARG A 59 2.52 -1.29 9.63
C ARG A 59 1.43 -0.47 10.30
N PHE A 60 0.56 -1.15 11.03
CA PHE A 60 -0.38 -0.55 11.99
C PHE A 60 0.13 -0.89 13.38
N GLY A 61 0.66 0.10 14.10
CA GLY A 61 1.47 -0.15 15.30
C GLY A 61 2.57 -1.19 15.04
N ALA A 62 2.55 -2.31 15.77
CA ALA A 62 3.52 -3.40 15.60
C ALA A 62 3.14 -4.43 14.52
N THR A 63 1.94 -4.34 13.93
CA THR A 63 1.40 -5.37 13.03
C THR A 63 1.71 -5.05 11.57
N PRO A 64 2.48 -5.89 10.87
CA PRO A 64 2.71 -5.73 9.43
C PRO A 64 1.51 -6.22 8.61
N ALA A 65 1.22 -5.53 7.51
CA ALA A 65 0.20 -5.92 6.54
C ALA A 65 0.68 -5.63 5.11
N LEU A 66 0.33 -6.52 4.17
CA LEU A 66 0.57 -6.31 2.75
C LEU A 66 -0.70 -5.75 2.11
N VAL A 67 -0.61 -4.60 1.46
CA VAL A 67 -1.76 -3.91 0.86
C VAL A 67 -1.58 -3.73 -0.64
N ASP A 68 -2.69 -3.80 -1.38
CA ASP A 68 -2.75 -3.28 -2.74
C ASP A 68 -2.85 -1.75 -2.67
N ALA A 69 -1.88 -1.06 -3.28
CA ALA A 69 -1.72 0.38 -3.18
C ALA A 69 -1.38 1.01 -4.53
N GLU A 70 -1.45 2.33 -4.58
CA GLU A 70 -0.93 3.15 -5.68
C GLU A 70 0.28 3.96 -5.18
N VAL A 71 1.38 3.93 -5.92
CA VAL A 71 2.53 4.81 -5.68
C VAL A 71 2.26 6.14 -6.37
N CYS A 72 2.17 7.22 -5.58
CA CYS A 72 1.87 8.56 -6.08
C CYS A 72 3.13 9.43 -6.21
N ARG A 73 4.14 9.20 -5.39
CA ARG A 73 5.41 9.95 -5.36
C ARG A 73 6.55 9.02 -4.98
N TRP A 74 7.78 9.36 -5.35
CA TRP A 74 8.96 8.66 -4.88
C TRP A 74 10.14 9.62 -4.68
N THR A 75 11.02 9.24 -3.77
CA THR A 75 12.40 9.74 -3.65
C THR A 75 13.35 8.64 -4.15
N ALA A 76 14.65 8.82 -3.99
CA ALA A 76 15.62 7.75 -4.24
C ALA A 76 15.33 6.49 -3.39
N ASP A 77 14.92 6.67 -2.14
CA ASP A 77 14.86 5.58 -1.14
C ASP A 77 13.43 5.21 -0.70
N ALA A 78 12.42 6.03 -1.00
CA ALA A 78 11.07 5.87 -0.46
C ALA A 78 9.96 6.17 -1.47
N CYS A 79 8.77 5.63 -1.19
CA CYS A 79 7.57 5.79 -2.00
C CYS A 79 6.41 6.32 -1.14
N ALA A 80 5.70 7.34 -1.64
CA ALA A 80 4.41 7.74 -1.10
C ALA A 80 3.33 6.84 -1.70
N ILE A 81 2.69 6.05 -0.85
CA ILE A 81 1.63 5.14 -1.26
C ILE A 81 0.26 5.64 -0.79
N ARG A 82 -0.76 5.20 -1.51
CA ARG A 82 -2.17 5.42 -1.20
C ARG A 82 -2.94 4.12 -1.35
N PHE A 83 -3.74 3.78 -0.37
CA PHE A 83 -4.57 2.57 -0.37
C PHE A 83 -5.86 2.82 0.41
N ARG A 84 -6.78 1.87 0.38
CA ARG A 84 -8.05 1.95 1.12
C ARG A 84 -8.14 0.87 2.18
N VAL A 85 -8.72 1.23 3.32
CA VAL A 85 -9.14 0.31 4.37
C VAL A 85 -10.63 0.56 4.62
N GLY A 86 -11.47 -0.35 4.15
CA GLY A 86 -12.90 -0.08 3.99
C GLY A 86 -13.13 1.17 3.13
N GLU A 87 -13.88 2.13 3.65
CA GLU A 87 -14.17 3.41 3.00
C GLU A 87 -13.08 4.48 3.24
N THR A 88 -12.10 4.21 4.10
CA THR A 88 -11.08 5.21 4.48
C THR A 88 -9.88 5.13 3.53
N GLU A 89 -9.57 6.25 2.86
CA GLU A 89 -8.31 6.41 2.13
C GLU A 89 -7.17 6.66 3.10
N MET A 90 -6.13 5.82 3.04
CA MET A 90 -4.93 5.89 3.85
C MET A 90 -3.74 6.31 2.99
N LYS A 91 -2.82 7.08 3.59
CA LYS A 91 -1.58 7.55 2.94
C LYS A 91 -0.40 7.30 3.88
N ALA A 92 0.69 6.80 3.32
CA ALA A 92 1.93 6.62 4.06
C ALA A 92 3.13 6.72 3.12
N TRP A 93 4.27 7.11 3.69
CA TRP A 93 5.56 6.87 3.08
C TRP A 93 6.14 5.57 3.61
N VAL A 94 6.67 4.77 2.70
CA VAL A 94 7.36 3.50 2.98
C VAL A 94 8.67 3.45 2.21
N TRP A 95 9.63 2.66 2.70
CA TRP A 95 10.86 2.41 1.96
C TRP A 95 10.56 1.78 0.60
N ALA A 96 11.32 2.16 -0.43
CA ALA A 96 11.13 1.64 -1.79
C ALA A 96 11.27 0.10 -1.84
N SER A 97 12.14 -0.47 -0.99
CA SER A 97 12.31 -1.92 -0.82
C SER A 97 11.09 -2.64 -0.23
N ALA A 98 10.16 -1.89 0.40
CA ALA A 98 8.90 -2.43 0.90
C ALA A 98 7.78 -2.43 -0.17
N VAL A 99 8.07 -1.96 -1.39
CA VAL A 99 7.10 -1.80 -2.48
C VAL A 99 7.47 -2.72 -3.64
N THR A 100 6.52 -3.52 -4.10
CA THR A 100 6.64 -4.35 -5.29
C THR A 100 5.68 -3.83 -6.36
N PRO A 101 6.16 -3.41 -7.55
CA PRO A 101 5.29 -3.02 -8.65
C PRO A 101 4.29 -4.13 -8.97
N ALA A 102 3.01 -3.78 -9.13
CA ALA A 102 2.03 -4.76 -9.57
C ALA A 102 2.41 -5.13 -11.02
N SER A 103 2.59 -6.43 -11.28
CA SER A 103 2.85 -6.88 -12.65
C SER A 103 1.73 -6.38 -13.55
N PRO A 104 2.04 -5.73 -14.69
CA PRO A 104 1.01 -5.43 -15.68
C PRO A 104 0.47 -6.78 -16.12
N GLY A 105 -0.78 -7.08 -15.77
CA GLY A 105 -1.42 -8.33 -16.15
C GLY A 105 -1.23 -8.52 -17.65
N ARG A 106 -0.53 -9.58 -18.04
CA ARG A 106 -0.31 -9.94 -19.44
C ARG A 106 -1.70 -10.07 -20.07
N ARG A 107 -2.03 -9.13 -20.95
CA ARG A 107 -3.31 -9.06 -21.67
C ARG A 107 -3.47 -10.26 -22.59
#